data_AF-A0A5D0CQI9-F1
#
_entry.id   AF-A0A5D0CQI9-F1
#
_cell.length_a   1.000
_cell.length_b   1.000
_cell.length_c   1.000
_cell.angle_alpha   90.00
_cell.angle_beta   90.00
_cell.angle_gamma   90.00
#
_symmetry.space_group_name_H-M   'P 1'
#
loop_
_entity.id
_entity.type
_entity.pdbx_description
1 polymer ?
#
loop_
_entity_poly.entity_id
_entity_poly.type
_entity_poly.pdbx_seq_one_letter_code
_entity_poly.pdbx_strand_id
1 'polypeptide(L)'
;MKINETGRLGAINNYQRQVDTYRKDADNKTRRKDEVSISTEGMEMLKAQGNVQDSARAERIAELKSQVSSGTYHVDAGKLAEKLVPYFKSFTDK
;
A
#
# COMPACT_ATOMS: atom_id res chain seq x y z
N MET A 1 29.73 -66.78 -14.96
CA MET A 1 29.08 -65.46 -14.75
C MET A 1 29.45 -64.94 -13.37
N LYS A 2 29.92 -63.69 -13.28
CA LYS A 2 30.13 -62.97 -12.00
C LYS A 2 29.10 -61.85 -11.93
N ILE A 3 28.24 -61.87 -10.92
CA ILE A 3 27.22 -60.85 -10.67
C ILE A 3 27.56 -60.24 -9.31
N ASN A 4 28.03 -59.00 -9.31
CA ASN A 4 28.21 -58.23 -8.07
C ASN A 4 26.88 -57.49 -7.80
N GLU A 5 26.16 -57.88 -6.77
CA GLU A 5 24.96 -57.16 -6.30
C GLU A 5 25.35 -55.79 -5.72
N THR A 6 25.24 -54.72 -6.49
CA THR A 6 25.43 -53.33 -6.00
C THR A 6 24.15 -52.65 -5.55
N GLY A 7 23.09 -53.42 -5.27
CA GLY A 7 21.75 -52.89 -4.94
C GLY A 7 21.50 -52.52 -3.47
N ARG A 8 22.44 -52.75 -2.54
CA ARG A 8 22.16 -52.67 -1.08
C ARG A 8 22.56 -51.36 -0.38
N LEU A 9 23.01 -50.33 -1.10
CA LEU A 9 23.48 -49.07 -0.48
C LEU A 9 22.49 -47.90 -0.53
N GLY A 10 21.33 -48.05 -1.18
CA GLY A 10 20.35 -46.96 -1.36
C GLY A 10 19.32 -46.78 -0.22
N ALA A 11 19.24 -47.71 0.73
CA ALA A 11 18.10 -47.79 1.66
C ALA A 11 18.35 -47.20 3.07
N ILE A 12 19.56 -46.73 3.39
CA ILE A 12 19.93 -46.35 4.76
C ILE A 12 19.65 -44.85 5.05
N ASN A 13 19.41 -44.02 4.04
CA ASN A 13 19.35 -42.56 4.19
C ASN A 13 17.91 -41.99 4.35
N ASN A 14 16.96 -42.76 4.86
CA ASN A 14 15.58 -42.27 5.06
C ASN A 14 15.46 -41.40 6.32
N TYR A 15 16.20 -41.75 7.38
CA TYR A 15 16.18 -41.00 8.63
C TYR A 15 16.84 -39.61 8.49
N GLN A 16 17.97 -39.54 7.78
CA GLN A 16 18.66 -38.28 7.49
C GLN A 16 17.74 -37.29 6.76
N ARG A 17 17.00 -37.77 5.76
CA ARG A 17 16.05 -36.97 4.99
C ARG A 17 14.90 -36.40 5.83
N GLN A 18 14.38 -37.18 6.78
CA GLN A 18 13.34 -36.68 7.69
C GLN A 18 13.86 -35.56 8.60
N VAL A 19 15.06 -35.71 9.17
CA VAL A 19 15.69 -34.70 10.03
C VAL A 19 15.95 -33.40 9.24
N ASP A 20 16.37 -33.51 7.99
CA ASP A 20 16.61 -32.35 7.12
C ASP A 20 15.31 -31.62 6.71
N THR A 21 14.19 -32.32 6.54
CA THR A 21 12.88 -31.68 6.34
C THR A 21 12.40 -30.94 7.60
N TYR A 22 12.50 -31.56 8.78
CA TYR A 22 12.10 -30.90 10.04
C TYR A 22 12.93 -29.67 10.36
N ARG A 23 14.23 -29.66 10.02
CA ARG A 23 15.10 -28.49 10.18
C ARG A 23 14.73 -27.33 9.25
N LYS A 24 14.34 -27.63 8.00
CA LYS A 24 13.90 -26.61 7.03
C LYS A 24 12.58 -25.95 7.43
N ASP A 25 11.64 -26.71 8.01
CA ASP A 25 10.36 -26.17 8.49
C ASP A 25 10.52 -25.31 9.75
N ALA A 26 11.51 -25.60 10.59
CA ALA A 26 11.83 -24.81 11.78
C ALA A 26 12.49 -23.45 11.44
N ASP A 27 13.33 -23.41 10.41
CA ASP A 27 14.08 -22.21 10.01
C ASP A 27 13.20 -21.17 9.26
N ASN A 28 12.11 -21.62 8.63
CA ASN A 28 11.14 -20.73 7.98
C ASN A 28 10.17 -20.04 8.95
N LYS A 29 10.12 -20.47 10.22
CA LYS A 29 9.15 -19.96 11.20
C LYS A 29 9.68 -18.77 12.03
N THR A 30 10.98 -18.47 11.96
CA THR A 30 11.68 -17.61 12.92
C THR A 30 11.88 -16.16 12.50
N ARG A 31 11.29 -15.70 11.39
CA ARG A 31 11.32 -14.27 11.01
C ARG A 31 9.95 -13.78 10.59
N ARG A 32 9.00 -13.78 11.52
CA ARG A 32 7.83 -12.90 11.39
C ARG A 32 8.35 -11.47 11.46
N LYS A 33 8.47 -10.83 10.30
CA LYS A 33 8.71 -9.40 10.20
C LYS A 33 7.37 -8.70 10.39
N ASP A 34 7.37 -7.58 11.09
CA ASP A 34 6.21 -6.70 11.12
C ASP A 34 6.02 -6.14 9.71
N GLU A 35 4.96 -6.56 9.03
CA GLU A 35 4.62 -6.12 7.68
C GLU A 35 3.34 -5.29 7.72
N VAL A 36 3.38 -4.12 7.09
CA VAL A 36 2.20 -3.28 6.88
C VAL A 36 1.67 -3.58 5.47
N SER A 37 0.55 -4.29 5.40
CA SER A 37 -0.16 -4.54 4.13
C SER A 37 -1.27 -3.50 3.95
N ILE A 38 -1.17 -2.68 2.90
CA ILE A 38 -2.26 -1.78 2.51
C ILE A 38 -3.28 -2.57 1.70
N SER A 39 -4.56 -2.48 2.04
CA SER A 39 -5.65 -3.14 1.29
C SER A 39 -5.67 -2.65 -0.17
N THR A 40 -5.81 -3.58 -1.10
CA THR A 40 -5.96 -3.27 -2.54
C THR A 40 -7.18 -2.39 -2.81
N GLU A 41 -8.28 -2.66 -2.10
CA GLU A 41 -9.51 -1.84 -2.15
C GLU A 41 -9.25 -0.40 -1.69
N GLY A 42 -8.50 -0.22 -0.59
CA GLY A 42 -8.13 1.11 -0.09
C GLY A 42 -7.27 1.89 -1.08
N MET A 43 -6.36 1.22 -1.79
CA MET A 43 -5.58 1.82 -2.86
C MET A 43 -6.45 2.21 -4.06
N GLU A 44 -7.44 1.40 -4.42
CA GLU A 44 -8.38 1.71 -5.50
C GLU A 44 -9.28 2.89 -5.15
N MET A 45 -9.79 2.97 -3.92
CA MET A 45 -10.55 4.13 -3.45
C MET A 45 -9.72 5.41 -3.46
N LEU A 46 -8.46 5.35 -3.03
CA LEU A 46 -7.55 6.51 -3.08
C LEU A 46 -7.28 6.94 -4.52
N LYS A 47 -7.07 5.98 -5.44
CA LYS A 47 -6.91 6.29 -6.87
C LYS A 47 -8.19 6.88 -7.45
N ALA A 48 -9.37 6.36 -7.08
CA ALA A 48 -10.65 6.91 -7.50
C ALA A 48 -10.85 8.36 -7.02
N GLN A 49 -10.39 8.70 -5.81
CA GLN A 49 -10.40 10.07 -5.30
C GLN A 49 -9.29 10.96 -5.90
N GLY A 50 -8.13 10.38 -6.22
CA GLY A 50 -6.95 11.07 -6.73
C GLY A 50 -6.97 11.32 -8.25
N ASN A 51 -7.80 10.59 -9.00
CA ASN A 51 -7.94 10.71 -10.46
C ASN A 51 -8.71 11.96 -10.93
N VAL A 52 -8.92 12.93 -10.06
CA VAL A 52 -9.26 14.32 -10.43
C VAL A 52 -8.03 15.03 -11.01
N GLN A 53 -7.33 14.37 -11.95
CA GLN A 53 -6.53 15.02 -13.00
C GLN A 53 -7.51 15.50 -14.08
N ASP A 54 -8.54 16.23 -13.65
CA ASP A 54 -9.49 16.82 -14.57
C ASP A 54 -8.76 17.94 -15.30
N SER A 55 -8.69 17.87 -16.63
CA SER A 55 -8.24 19.00 -17.45
C SER A 55 -8.95 20.29 -17.06
N ALA A 56 -10.24 20.20 -16.72
CA ALA A 56 -11.05 21.28 -16.17
C ALA A 56 -10.48 21.89 -14.88
N ARG A 57 -9.84 21.09 -14.00
CA ARG A 57 -9.16 21.60 -12.80
C ARG A 57 -7.88 22.34 -13.17
N ALA A 58 -7.11 21.82 -14.12
CA ALA A 58 -5.88 22.48 -14.59
C ALA A 58 -6.20 23.83 -15.25
N GLU A 59 -7.24 23.88 -16.09
CA GLU A 59 -7.77 25.11 -16.71
C GLU A 59 -8.23 26.11 -15.67
N ARG A 60 -9.04 25.67 -14.69
CA ARG A 60 -9.48 26.53 -13.58
C ARG A 60 -8.32 27.10 -12.78
N ILE A 61 -7.28 26.31 -12.52
CA ILE A 61 -6.08 26.79 -11.82
C ILE A 61 -5.35 27.85 -12.65
N ALA A 62 -5.22 27.64 -13.96
CA ALA A 62 -4.59 28.61 -14.85
C ALA A 62 -5.36 29.95 -14.88
N GLU A 63 -6.68 29.90 -14.97
CA GLU A 63 -7.55 31.07 -14.90
C GLU A 63 -7.38 31.82 -13.57
N LEU A 64 -7.45 31.10 -12.44
CA LEU A 64 -7.28 31.69 -11.11
C LEU A 64 -5.90 32.34 -10.94
N LYS A 65 -4.84 31.72 -11.45
CA LYS A 65 -3.50 32.30 -11.43
C LYS A 65 -3.43 33.62 -12.20
N SER A 66 -4.10 33.70 -13.35
CA SER A 66 -4.21 34.93 -14.14
C SER A 66 -4.94 36.03 -13.37
N GLN A 67 -6.09 35.72 -12.76
CA GLN A 67 -6.85 36.70 -11.96
C GLN A 67 -6.06 37.21 -10.74
N VAL A 68 -5.24 36.35 -10.13
CA VAL A 68 -4.38 36.74 -9.01
C VAL A 68 -3.25 37.66 -9.48
N SER A 69 -2.60 37.35 -10.61
CA SER A 69 -1.52 38.21 -11.13
C SER A 69 -2.02 39.56 -11.63
N SER A 70 -3.25 39.64 -12.16
CA SER A 70 -3.91 40.91 -12.52
C SER A 70 -4.47 41.68 -11.32
N GLY A 71 -4.45 41.09 -10.12
CA GLY A 71 -5.02 41.71 -8.91
C GLY A 71 -6.54 41.81 -8.90
N THR A 72 -7.23 41.11 -9.80
CA THR A 72 -8.71 41.11 -9.91
C THR A 72 -9.36 39.94 -9.20
N TYR A 73 -8.57 39.04 -8.61
CA TYR A 73 -9.09 37.92 -7.83
C TYR A 73 -9.66 38.41 -6.48
N HIS A 74 -10.96 38.22 -6.29
CA HIS A 74 -11.65 38.57 -5.05
C HIS A 74 -12.22 37.33 -4.37
N VAL A 75 -11.86 37.12 -3.09
CA VAL A 75 -12.38 36.02 -2.28
C VAL A 75 -13.52 36.55 -1.43
N ASP A 76 -14.71 35.98 -1.64
CA ASP A 76 -15.88 36.27 -0.81
C ASP A 76 -15.69 35.71 0.61
N ALA A 77 -15.82 36.57 1.62
CA ALA A 77 -15.59 36.20 3.01
C ALA A 77 -16.61 35.18 3.53
N GLY A 78 -17.86 35.22 3.04
CA GLY A 78 -18.90 34.25 3.39
C GLY A 78 -18.55 32.85 2.92
N LYS A 79 -18.18 32.71 1.64
CA LYS A 79 -17.70 31.45 1.05
C LYS A 79 -16.46 30.92 1.75
N LEU A 80 -15.54 31.81 2.16
CA LEU A 80 -14.36 31.42 2.92
C LEU A 80 -14.76 30.83 4.27
N ALA A 81 -15.64 31.50 5.01
CA ALA A 81 -16.16 31.00 6.29
C ALA A 81 -16.86 29.65 6.13
N GLU A 82 -17.75 29.50 5.14
CA GLU A 82 -18.45 28.24 4.85
C GLU A 82 -17.50 27.06 4.63
N LYS A 83 -16.36 27.28 3.96
CA LYS A 83 -15.35 26.24 3.73
C LYS A 83 -14.50 25.94 4.95
N LEU A 84 -14.33 26.91 5.83
CA LEU A 84 -13.58 26.74 7.08
C LEU A 84 -14.42 26.08 8.19
N VAL A 85 -15.73 26.35 8.23
CA VAL A 85 -16.66 25.87 9.27
C VAL A 85 -16.53 24.36 9.59
N PRO A 86 -16.45 23.42 8.63
CA PRO A 86 -16.34 22.00 8.93
C PRO A 86 -15.13 21.64 9.80
N TYR A 87 -14.03 22.37 9.69
CA TYR A 87 -12.80 22.13 10.44
C TYR A 87 -12.86 22.64 11.88
N PHE A 88 -13.78 23.57 12.18
CA PHE A 88 -13.97 24.13 13.50
C PHE A 88 -15.09 23.46 14.29
N LYS A 89 -16.07 22.84 13.62
CA LYS A 89 -17.17 22.12 14.29
C LYS A 89 -16.69 20.96 15.18
N SER A 90 -15.59 20.30 14.82
CA SER A 90 -14.97 19.24 15.63
C SER A 90 -14.45 19.71 16.99
N PHE A 91 -14.22 21.02 17.17
CA PHE A 91 -13.77 21.59 18.44
C PHE A 91 -14.93 21.95 19.37
N THR A 92 -16.13 22.20 18.82
CA THR A 92 -17.28 22.69 19.59
C THR A 92 -18.24 21.59 20.05
N ASP A 93 -18.23 20.40 19.43
CA ASP A 93 -19.05 19.25 19.82
C ASP A 93 -18.40 18.38 20.92
N LYS A 94 -17.73 19.00 21.91
CA LYS A 94 -17.23 18.33 23.12
C LYS A 94 -18.10 18.64 24.33
#